data_AF-A0A420HZT3-F1
#
_entry.id   AF-A0A420HZT3-F1
#
_cell.length_a   1.000
_cell.length_b   1.000
_cell.length_c   1.000
_cell.angle_alpha   90.00
_cell.angle_beta   90.00
_cell.angle_gamma   90.00
#
_symmetry.space_group_name_H-M   'P 1'
#
loop_
_entity.id
_entity.type
_entity.pdbx_description
1 polymer ?
#
loop_
_entity_poly.entity_id
_entity_poly.type
_entity_poly.pdbx_seq_one_letter_code
_entity_poly.pdbx_strand_id
1 'polypeptide(L)'
;MADVRYARTFSRISSSGHNRTWNTISHRNFCRLLNSIAPANGHNKLSFTPLNYGFTRMKYTKLFQERKREWKRVPFLQKFHTSYRRPRDHHFDTLRFVQRLQEEGFTQEQSVAMMKVLSDVIEESIQNLTRTMVMREEQAKATYTQKVDFAKLRTELQSSDFTESATTRASHERLTNDIAKLNSKLRDEISRTQASVRLDLNLEKGRIREEANVQELKIKETETKIEQEVAGLREKLEGVKFQTLQWLMGVCTGMILFSNLNQRTKLVRQGTAALILGAWRLLM
;
A
#
# COMPACT_ATOMS: atom_id res chain seq x y z
N MET A 1 -19.61 -3.18 16.16
CA MET A 1 -18.59 -3.07 15.09
C MET A 1 -19.06 -3.73 13.79
N ALA A 2 -20.02 -3.12 13.10
CA ALA A 2 -20.34 -3.46 11.71
C ALA A 2 -21.00 -2.23 11.08
N ASP A 3 -20.24 -1.42 10.33
CA ASP A 3 -20.73 -0.65 9.18
C ASP A 3 -19.75 0.44 8.73
N VAL A 4 -18.74 0.06 7.95
CA VAL A 4 -18.01 1.01 7.08
C VAL A 4 -17.96 0.52 5.63
N ARG A 5 -18.51 -0.67 5.31
CA ARG A 5 -18.45 -1.25 3.96
C ARG A 5 -19.70 -1.04 3.09
N TYR A 6 -20.81 -0.52 3.60
CA TYR A 6 -22.05 -0.43 2.82
C TYR A 6 -22.25 0.88 2.04
N ALA A 7 -21.42 1.90 2.26
CA ALA A 7 -21.60 3.22 1.66
C ALA A 7 -21.04 3.37 0.23
N ARG A 8 -20.29 2.38 -0.29
CA ARG A 8 -19.58 2.52 -1.57
C ARG A 8 -20.38 2.06 -2.80
N THR A 9 -21.56 1.46 -2.61
CA THR A 9 -22.42 0.96 -3.70
C THR A 9 -23.57 1.88 -4.08
N PHE A 10 -23.89 2.90 -3.27
CA PHE A 10 -25.02 3.80 -3.55
C PHE A 10 -24.68 4.95 -4.50
N SER A 11 -23.40 5.31 -4.64
CA SER A 11 -22.94 6.42 -5.46
C SER A 11 -22.85 6.12 -6.97
N ARG A 12 -23.16 4.88 -7.40
CA ARG A 12 -23.07 4.49 -8.83
C ARG A 12 -24.39 4.48 -9.60
N ILE A 13 -25.52 4.82 -8.96
CA ILE A 13 -26.84 4.86 -9.63
C ILE A 13 -27.30 6.31 -9.88
N SER A 14 -26.64 7.31 -9.30
CA SER A 14 -27.06 8.73 -9.39
C SER A 14 -26.32 9.55 -10.46
N SER A 15 -25.57 8.93 -11.36
CA SER A 15 -24.85 9.64 -12.44
C SER A 15 -25.41 9.29 -13.82
N SER A 16 -26.68 9.60 -14.05
CA SER A 16 -27.27 9.70 -15.39
C SER A 16 -28.42 10.70 -15.33
N GLY A 17 -28.26 11.78 -16.08
CA GLY A 17 -29.02 13.01 -15.90
C GLY A 17 -30.47 13.00 -16.41
N HIS A 18 -31.05 14.19 -16.28
CA HIS A 18 -32.27 14.69 -16.91
C HIS A 18 -33.61 14.21 -16.34
N ASN A 19 -34.32 15.17 -15.71
CA ASN A 19 -35.77 15.37 -15.70
C ASN A 19 -36.61 14.19 -16.21
N ARG A 20 -36.98 13.25 -15.33
CA ARG A 20 -38.14 12.39 -15.56
C ARG A 20 -38.87 12.14 -14.26
N THR A 21 -40.17 12.42 -14.29
CA THR A 21 -41.17 11.99 -13.32
C THR A 21 -40.97 10.49 -13.02
N TRP A 22 -40.85 10.14 -11.74
CA TRP A 22 -40.70 8.74 -11.33
C TRP A 22 -41.97 7.96 -11.70
N ASN A 23 -41.91 7.19 -12.78
CA ASN A 23 -43.02 6.37 -13.22
C ASN A 23 -43.30 5.28 -12.15
N THR A 24 -44.57 5.01 -11.83
CA THR A 24 -44.96 4.14 -10.70
C THR A 24 -44.39 2.71 -10.78
N ILE A 25 -44.11 2.24 -12.00
CA ILE A 25 -43.49 0.94 -12.30
C ILE A 25 -41.99 0.94 -11.93
N SER A 26 -41.25 2.01 -12.27
CA SER A 26 -39.83 2.14 -11.94
C SER A 26 -39.60 2.20 -10.43
N HIS A 27 -40.50 2.90 -9.72
CA HIS A 27 -40.48 3.00 -8.27
C HIS A 27 -40.74 1.65 -7.56
N ARG A 28 -41.66 0.81 -8.06
CA ARG A 28 -41.87 -0.55 -7.53
C ARG A 28 -40.65 -1.45 -7.72
N ASN A 29 -40.00 -1.37 -8.88
CA ASN A 29 -38.80 -2.15 -9.16
C ASN A 29 -37.64 -1.72 -8.25
N PHE A 30 -37.50 -0.42 -7.99
CA PHE A 30 -36.54 0.12 -7.03
C PHE A 30 -36.80 -0.38 -5.60
N CYS A 31 -38.05 -0.35 -5.10
CA CYS A 31 -38.37 -0.91 -3.79
C CYS A 31 -38.08 -2.41 -3.67
N ARG A 32 -38.29 -3.18 -4.75
CA ARG A 32 -37.95 -4.61 -4.80
C ARG A 32 -36.44 -4.83 -4.70
N LEU A 33 -35.65 -4.05 -5.43
CA LEU A 33 -34.19 -4.09 -5.37
C LEU A 33 -33.68 -3.75 -3.96
N LEU A 34 -34.23 -2.71 -3.33
CA LEU A 34 -33.86 -2.34 -1.96
C LEU A 34 -34.17 -3.44 -0.94
N ASN A 35 -35.29 -4.14 -1.07
CA ASN A 35 -35.61 -5.28 -0.21
C ASN A 35 -34.69 -6.49 -0.46
N SER A 36 -34.15 -6.65 -1.67
CA SER A 36 -33.21 -7.73 -2.02
C SER A 36 -31.81 -7.50 -1.44
N ILE A 37 -31.42 -6.25 -1.25
CA ILE A 37 -30.08 -5.87 -0.75
C ILE A 37 -30.13 -5.58 0.76
N ALA A 38 -31.33 -5.43 1.34
CA ALA A 38 -31.50 -5.16 2.75
C ALA A 38 -30.93 -6.31 3.62
N PRO A 39 -30.07 -6.02 4.61
CA PRO A 39 -29.47 -7.04 5.46
C PRO A 39 -30.54 -7.70 6.34
N ALA A 40 -30.69 -9.02 6.21
CA ALA A 40 -31.56 -9.83 7.05
C ALA A 40 -30.73 -10.53 8.13
N ASN A 41 -30.42 -9.82 9.23
CA ASN A 41 -29.94 -10.47 10.44
C ASN A 41 -31.15 -10.94 11.24
N GLY A 42 -31.14 -12.18 11.73
CA GLY A 42 -32.28 -12.98 12.21
C GLY A 42 -33.31 -12.36 13.17
N HIS A 43 -33.15 -11.11 13.59
CA HIS A 43 -34.11 -10.36 14.43
C HIS A 43 -34.52 -8.98 13.87
N ASN A 44 -33.93 -8.47 12.79
CA ASN A 44 -34.22 -7.15 12.23
C ASN A 44 -34.45 -7.25 10.72
N LYS A 45 -35.72 -7.13 10.29
CA LYS A 45 -36.08 -7.08 8.87
C LYS A 45 -36.46 -5.65 8.46
N LEU A 46 -35.67 -5.11 7.54
CA LEU A 46 -35.95 -3.86 6.84
C LEU A 46 -36.90 -4.15 5.68
N SER A 47 -38.00 -3.40 5.60
CA SER A 47 -38.96 -3.51 4.50
C SER A 47 -39.25 -2.15 3.90
N PHE A 48 -39.13 -2.07 2.57
CA PHE A 48 -39.45 -0.91 1.75
C PHE A 48 -40.75 -1.18 0.99
N THR A 49 -41.76 -0.36 1.24
CA THR A 49 -43.05 -0.42 0.53
C THR A 49 -43.25 0.84 -0.32
N PRO A 50 -43.63 0.70 -1.60
CA PRO A 50 -43.89 1.85 -2.46
C PRO A 50 -45.20 2.55 -2.04
N LEU A 51 -45.16 3.86 -1.81
CA LEU A 51 -46.35 4.72 -1.78
C LEU A 51 -46.57 5.37 -3.16
N ASN A 52 -47.80 5.86 -3.40
CA ASN A 52 -48.09 6.68 -4.58
C ASN A 52 -47.23 7.95 -4.60
N TYR A 53 -46.93 8.45 -5.80
CA TYR A 53 -46.08 9.63 -6.06
C TYR A 53 -44.57 9.48 -5.78
N GLY A 54 -44.01 8.28 -5.92
CA GLY A 54 -42.55 8.09 -5.87
C GLY A 54 -41.95 8.15 -4.46
N PHE A 55 -42.77 8.03 -3.43
CA PHE A 55 -42.32 8.06 -2.03
C PHE A 55 -42.15 6.64 -1.48
N THR A 56 -40.99 6.28 -0.95
CA THR A 56 -40.77 4.96 -0.32
C THR A 56 -41.05 5.03 1.18
N ARG A 57 -41.90 4.14 1.70
CA ARG A 57 -42.07 3.98 3.15
C ARG A 57 -41.15 2.89 3.66
N MET A 58 -40.17 3.28 4.46
CA MET A 58 -39.25 2.39 5.17
C MET A 58 -39.87 1.98 6.50
N LYS A 59 -39.98 0.67 6.75
CA LYS A 59 -40.45 0.11 8.02
C LYS A 59 -39.42 -0.87 8.59
N TYR A 60 -39.03 -0.66 9.84
CA TYR A 60 -38.31 -1.64 10.65
C TYR A 60 -39.31 -2.53 11.38
N THR A 61 -39.35 -3.83 11.08
CA THR A 61 -40.22 -4.75 11.81
C THR A 61 -39.49 -5.32 13.04
N LYS A 62 -40.04 -4.99 14.22
CA LYS A 62 -39.90 -5.65 15.55
C LYS A 62 -38.65 -5.42 16.44
N LEU A 63 -38.17 -4.18 16.59
CA LEU A 63 -37.46 -3.77 17.84
C LEU A 63 -37.80 -2.36 18.34
N PHE A 64 -38.35 -1.48 17.48
CA PHE A 64 -38.70 -0.12 17.91
C PHE A 64 -40.00 -0.06 18.74
N GLN A 65 -40.95 -0.96 18.48
CA GLN A 65 -42.17 -1.06 19.30
C GLN A 65 -41.92 -1.68 20.68
N GLU A 66 -40.94 -2.58 20.82
CA GLU A 66 -40.55 -3.15 22.11
C GLU A 66 -39.84 -2.12 22.98
N ARG A 67 -38.91 -1.32 22.41
CA ARG A 67 -38.32 -0.20 23.16
C ARG A 67 -39.40 0.77 23.65
N LYS A 68 -40.41 1.13 22.84
CA LYS A 68 -41.48 2.04 23.30
C LYS A 68 -42.33 1.47 24.45
N ARG A 69 -42.41 0.13 24.60
CA ARG A 69 -43.03 -0.53 25.77
C ARG A 69 -42.08 -0.58 26.97
N GLU A 70 -40.78 -0.67 26.72
CA GLU A 70 -39.73 -0.61 27.73
C GLU A 70 -39.57 0.80 28.33
N TRP A 71 -39.72 1.85 27.52
CA TRP A 71 -39.78 3.25 27.97
C TRP A 71 -41.07 3.59 28.75
N LYS A 72 -42.09 2.72 28.77
CA LYS A 72 -43.24 2.83 29.70
C LYS A 72 -43.00 2.09 31.03
N ARG A 73 -41.90 1.34 31.16
CA ARG A 73 -41.49 0.65 32.39
C ARG A 73 -40.23 1.27 32.99
N VAL A 74 -40.11 2.58 32.95
CA VAL A 74 -39.21 3.30 33.87
C VAL A 74 -39.89 3.32 35.23
N PRO A 75 -39.32 2.70 36.28
CA PRO A 75 -39.84 2.79 37.63
C PRO A 75 -39.40 4.14 38.23
N PHE A 76 -39.89 5.26 37.67
CA PHE A 76 -39.63 6.59 38.25
C PHE A 76 -40.81 7.14 39.06
N LEU A 77 -41.91 6.39 39.22
CA LEU A 77 -42.87 6.69 40.27
C LEU A 77 -42.51 5.88 41.52
N GLN A 78 -41.41 6.29 42.16
CA GLN A 78 -41.19 5.98 43.57
C GLN A 78 -42.31 6.70 44.33
N LYS A 79 -43.39 5.98 44.62
CA LYS A 79 -44.42 6.44 45.55
C LYS A 79 -43.72 6.72 46.86
N PHE A 80 -43.69 7.98 47.27
CA PHE A 80 -43.22 8.37 48.59
C PHE A 80 -44.14 7.70 49.62
N HIS A 81 -43.67 6.60 50.20
CA HIS A 81 -44.29 6.04 51.39
C HIS A 81 -43.83 6.89 52.57
N THR A 82 -44.73 7.69 53.12
CA THR A 82 -44.55 8.26 54.46
C THR A 82 -44.52 7.08 55.43
N SER A 83 -43.34 6.71 55.91
CA SER A 83 -43.22 5.66 56.93
C SER A 83 -44.03 6.08 58.15
N TYR A 84 -45.06 5.29 58.48
CA TYR A 84 -45.86 5.46 59.68
C TYR A 84 -44.91 5.57 60.89
N ARG A 85 -44.98 6.65 61.66
CA ARG A 85 -44.25 6.76 62.93
C ARG A 85 -44.78 5.64 63.82
N ARG A 86 -44.03 4.55 63.94
CA ARG A 86 -44.33 3.52 64.93
C ARG A 86 -44.24 4.18 66.31
N PRO A 87 -45.21 3.93 67.22
CA PRO A 87 -45.05 4.29 68.62
C PRO A 87 -43.72 3.72 69.10
N ARG A 88 -42.95 4.51 69.85
CA ARG A 88 -41.71 4.01 70.45
C ARG A 88 -42.08 2.93 71.46
N ASP A 89 -42.01 1.66 71.03
CA ASP A 89 -41.92 0.55 71.97
C ASP A 89 -40.72 0.85 72.87
N HIS A 90 -40.96 0.88 74.18
CA HIS A 90 -39.88 0.94 75.15
C HIS A 90 -39.14 -0.39 75.03
N HIS A 91 -38.03 -0.40 74.29
CA HIS A 91 -37.29 -1.63 73.96
C HIS A 91 -36.69 -2.30 75.19
N PHE A 92 -36.66 -1.62 76.34
CA PHE A 92 -36.16 -2.16 77.59
C PHE A 92 -37.04 -1.75 78.78
N ASP A 93 -37.74 -2.72 79.37
CA ASP A 93 -38.57 -2.55 80.56
C ASP A 93 -37.72 -2.84 81.81
N THR A 94 -37.26 -1.77 82.46
CA THR A 94 -36.37 -1.83 83.62
C THR A 94 -37.05 -2.43 84.84
N LEU A 95 -38.37 -2.27 84.96
CA LEU A 95 -39.15 -2.65 86.13
C LEU A 95 -39.44 -4.15 86.11
N ARG A 96 -39.81 -4.69 84.95
CA ARG A 96 -39.99 -6.13 84.73
C ARG A 96 -38.67 -6.92 84.81
N PHE A 97 -37.54 -6.26 84.57
CA PHE A 97 -36.22 -6.89 84.73
C PHE A 97 -35.86 -7.04 86.23
N VAL A 98 -36.08 -6.00 87.02
CA VAL A 98 -35.85 -6.02 88.48
C VAL A 98 -36.78 -7.03 89.18
N GLN A 99 -38.05 -7.08 88.80
CA GLN A 99 -39.01 -8.05 89.37
C GLN A 99 -38.58 -9.50 89.15
N ARG A 100 -38.11 -9.85 87.94
CA ARG A 100 -37.61 -11.21 87.66
C ARG A 100 -36.35 -11.57 88.45
N LEU A 101 -35.46 -10.61 88.67
CA LEU A 101 -34.27 -10.83 89.50
C LEU A 101 -34.64 -11.08 90.98
N GLN A 102 -35.66 -10.37 91.47
CA GLN A 102 -36.19 -10.60 92.82
C GLN A 102 -36.85 -11.98 92.97
N GLU A 103 -37.59 -12.43 91.94
CA GLU A 103 -38.19 -13.77 91.89
C GLU A 103 -37.13 -14.89 91.92
N GLU A 104 -35.96 -14.66 91.34
CA GLU A 104 -34.81 -15.59 91.34
C GLU A 104 -33.95 -15.49 92.62
N GLY A 105 -34.39 -14.74 93.64
CA GLY A 105 -33.77 -14.70 94.96
C GLY A 105 -32.73 -13.61 95.19
N PHE A 106 -32.60 -12.63 94.29
CA PHE A 106 -31.74 -11.45 94.50
C PHE A 106 -32.44 -10.40 95.37
N THR A 107 -31.66 -9.68 96.19
CA THR A 107 -32.23 -8.57 96.96
C THR A 107 -32.63 -7.42 96.03
N GLN A 108 -33.60 -6.60 96.47
CA GLN A 108 -34.07 -5.48 95.67
C GLN A 108 -32.94 -4.50 95.31
N GLU A 109 -32.03 -4.23 96.25
CA GLU A 109 -30.88 -3.35 96.04
C GLU A 109 -29.90 -3.91 95.00
N GLN A 110 -29.62 -5.21 95.05
CA GLN A 110 -28.74 -5.90 94.09
C GLN A 110 -29.35 -5.90 92.69
N SER A 111 -30.65 -6.17 92.59
CA SER A 111 -31.41 -6.19 91.33
C SER A 111 -31.42 -4.81 90.67
N VAL A 112 -31.61 -3.74 91.47
CA VAL A 112 -31.56 -2.36 90.99
C VAL A 112 -30.14 -1.96 90.57
N ALA A 113 -29.10 -2.39 91.30
CA ALA A 113 -27.72 -2.11 90.94
C ALA A 113 -27.32 -2.77 89.61
N MET A 114 -27.66 -4.04 89.41
CA MET A 114 -27.42 -4.74 88.15
C MET A 114 -28.16 -4.11 86.97
N MET A 115 -29.41 -3.69 87.19
CA MET A 115 -30.20 -2.97 86.18
C MET A 115 -29.51 -1.66 85.76
N LYS A 116 -28.93 -0.89 86.68
CA LYS A 116 -28.20 0.34 86.36
C LYS A 116 -26.99 0.07 85.46
N VAL A 117 -26.17 -0.92 85.82
CA VAL A 117 -24.99 -1.30 85.02
C VAL A 117 -25.40 -1.74 83.61
N LEU A 118 -26.49 -2.51 83.49
CA LEU A 118 -26.98 -2.99 82.21
C LEU A 118 -27.57 -1.86 81.35
N SER A 119 -28.23 -0.88 81.99
CA SER A 119 -28.67 0.35 81.33
C SER A 119 -27.50 1.15 80.77
N ASP A 120 -26.40 1.27 81.52
CA ASP A 120 -25.22 2.01 81.10
C ASP A 120 -24.53 1.34 79.90
N VAL A 121 -24.40 0.01 79.91
CA VAL A 121 -23.83 -0.77 78.79
C VAL A 121 -24.72 -0.71 77.54
N ILE A 122 -26.05 -0.77 77.71
CA ILE A 122 -26.99 -0.62 76.58
C ILE A 122 -26.90 0.79 75.99
N GLU A 123 -26.86 1.83 76.82
CA GLU A 123 -26.75 3.22 76.37
C GLU A 123 -25.43 3.44 75.62
N GLU A 124 -24.31 2.93 76.15
CA GLU A 124 -23.02 2.98 75.46
C GLU A 124 -23.05 2.23 74.11
N SER A 125 -23.68 1.05 74.07
CA SER A 125 -23.84 0.25 72.85
C SER A 125 -24.69 0.96 71.79
N ILE A 126 -25.81 1.57 72.18
CA ILE A 126 -26.68 2.34 71.28
C ILE A 126 -25.94 3.56 70.74
N GLN A 127 -25.18 4.27 71.58
CA GLN A 127 -24.37 5.41 71.14
C GLN A 127 -23.27 4.97 70.17
N ASN A 128 -22.62 3.84 70.42
CA ASN A 128 -21.59 3.30 69.53
C ASN A 128 -22.16 2.87 68.16
N LEU A 129 -23.32 2.22 68.16
CA LEU A 129 -24.06 1.87 66.93
C LEU A 129 -24.51 3.13 66.18
N THR A 130 -25.06 4.12 66.89
CA THR A 130 -25.56 5.35 66.27
C THR A 130 -24.44 6.18 65.65
N ARG A 131 -23.22 6.16 66.22
CA ARG A 131 -22.03 6.83 65.64
C ARG A 131 -21.63 6.27 64.27
N THR A 132 -21.90 4.99 64.00
CA THR A 132 -21.55 4.35 62.72
C THR A 132 -22.74 4.26 61.75
N MET A 133 -23.95 4.56 62.21
CA MET A 133 -25.15 4.58 61.39
C MET A 133 -25.30 5.92 60.68
N VAL A 134 -25.60 5.86 59.38
CA VAL A 134 -25.92 7.04 58.56
C VAL A 134 -27.43 7.14 58.43
N MET A 135 -27.95 8.36 58.57
CA MET A 135 -29.37 8.63 58.36
C MET A 135 -29.75 8.29 56.92
N ARG A 136 -30.92 7.65 56.73
CA ARG A 136 -31.39 7.24 55.39
C ARG A 136 -31.48 8.40 54.41
N GLU A 137 -31.73 9.61 54.90
CA GLU A 137 -31.74 10.85 54.12
C GLU A 137 -30.35 11.21 53.58
N GLU A 138 -29.31 11.17 54.42
CA GLU A 138 -27.93 11.42 54.02
C GLU A 138 -27.41 10.35 53.06
N GLN A 139 -27.76 9.08 53.31
CA GLN A 139 -27.43 7.98 52.41
C GLN A 139 -28.10 8.17 51.03
N ALA A 140 -29.38 8.57 50.99
CA ALA A 140 -30.10 8.83 49.75
C ALA A 140 -29.50 10.01 48.99
N LYS A 141 -29.13 11.08 49.69
CA LYS A 141 -28.47 12.25 49.11
C LYS A 141 -27.10 11.91 48.52
N ALA A 142 -26.25 11.19 49.25
CA ALA A 142 -24.94 10.74 48.77
C ALA A 142 -25.06 9.82 47.54
N THR A 143 -26.06 8.93 47.54
CA THR A 143 -26.34 8.06 46.39
C THR A 143 -26.82 8.87 45.18
N TYR A 144 -27.62 9.91 45.39
CA TYR A 144 -28.10 10.78 44.33
C TYR A 144 -26.96 11.57 43.68
N THR A 145 -26.08 12.18 44.49
CA THR A 145 -24.92 12.92 43.97
C THR A 145 -24.00 12.01 43.17
N GLN A 146 -23.68 10.81 43.70
CA GLN A 146 -22.90 9.81 42.98
C GLN A 146 -23.51 9.47 41.62
N LYS A 147 -24.83 9.25 41.54
CA LYS A 147 -25.51 8.93 40.28
C LYS A 147 -25.43 10.07 39.26
N VAL A 148 -25.54 11.31 39.72
CA VAL A 148 -25.39 12.50 38.86
C VAL A 148 -23.95 12.58 38.34
N ASP A 149 -22.95 12.38 39.20
CA ASP A 149 -21.55 12.40 38.83
C ASP A 149 -21.22 11.30 37.81
N PHE A 150 -21.75 10.08 38.01
CA PHE A 150 -21.60 9.00 37.03
C PHE A 150 -22.25 9.33 35.69
N ALA A 151 -23.42 9.99 35.69
CA ALA A 151 -24.07 10.42 34.45
C ALA A 151 -23.24 11.49 33.72
N LYS A 152 -22.64 12.42 34.47
CA LYS A 152 -21.76 13.45 33.92
C LYS A 152 -20.48 12.85 33.33
N LEU A 153 -19.76 12.04 34.11
CA LEU A 153 -18.54 11.34 33.66
C LEU A 153 -18.80 10.49 32.42
N ARG A 154 -19.94 9.78 32.37
CA ARG A 154 -20.33 9.00 31.20
C ARG A 154 -20.50 9.88 29.97
N THR A 155 -21.12 11.05 30.12
CA THR A 155 -21.35 11.97 29.01
C THR A 155 -20.03 12.58 28.51
N GLU A 156 -19.16 12.99 29.43
CA GLU A 156 -17.82 13.49 29.10
C GLU A 156 -16.97 12.42 28.41
N LEU A 157 -16.98 11.18 28.91
CA LEU A 157 -16.28 10.06 28.30
C LEU A 157 -16.80 9.79 26.88
N GLN A 158 -18.12 9.74 26.69
CA GLN A 158 -18.72 9.53 25.37
C GLN A 158 -18.39 10.66 24.39
N SER A 159 -18.36 11.90 24.88
CA SER A 159 -17.97 13.05 24.07
C SER A 159 -16.49 12.98 23.70
N SER A 160 -15.61 12.67 24.66
CA SER A 160 -14.18 12.54 24.43
C SER A 160 -13.86 11.42 23.45
N ASP A 161 -14.43 10.23 23.65
CA ASP A 161 -14.27 9.07 22.76
C ASP A 161 -14.76 9.38 21.34
N PHE A 162 -15.90 10.06 21.20
CA PHE A 162 -16.38 10.51 19.89
C PHE A 162 -15.40 11.48 19.22
N THR A 163 -14.88 12.46 19.96
CA THR A 163 -13.92 13.43 19.40
C THR A 163 -12.60 12.77 18.99
N GLU A 164 -12.06 11.87 19.81
CA GLU A 164 -10.83 11.13 19.51
C GLU A 164 -11.03 10.21 18.31
N SER A 165 -12.13 9.44 18.28
CA SER A 165 -12.46 8.59 17.14
C SER A 165 -12.59 9.40 15.84
N ALA A 166 -13.20 10.59 15.91
CA ALA A 166 -13.33 11.48 14.76
C ALA A 166 -11.96 12.03 14.29
N THR A 167 -11.08 12.44 15.21
CA THR A 167 -9.75 12.93 14.84
C THR A 167 -8.86 11.83 14.28
N THR A 168 -8.87 10.63 14.87
CA THR A 168 -8.16 9.45 14.35
C THR A 168 -8.67 9.04 12.98
N ARG A 169 -10.00 9.08 12.77
CA ARG A 169 -10.56 8.76 11.45
C ARG A 169 -10.16 9.80 10.41
N ALA A 170 -10.19 11.09 10.76
CA ALA A 170 -9.77 12.16 9.87
C ALA A 170 -8.28 12.06 9.51
N SER A 171 -7.41 11.75 10.48
CA SER A 171 -5.98 11.54 10.22
C SER A 171 -5.74 10.30 9.35
N HIS A 172 -6.45 9.21 9.61
CA HIS A 172 -6.37 8.00 8.79
C HIS A 172 -6.80 8.24 7.34
N GLU A 173 -7.90 8.98 7.12
CA GLU A 173 -8.35 9.34 5.76
C GLU A 173 -7.33 10.24 5.05
N ARG A 174 -6.73 11.22 5.76
CA ARG A 174 -5.64 12.05 5.22
C ARG A 174 -4.43 11.22 4.81
N LEU A 175 -3.91 10.38 5.70
CA LEU A 175 -2.77 9.50 5.43
C LEU A 175 -3.05 8.54 4.26
N THR A 176 -4.27 7.98 4.19
CA THR A 176 -4.67 7.11 3.07
C THR A 176 -4.64 7.87 1.74
N ASN A 177 -5.10 9.12 1.71
CA ASN A 177 -5.05 9.96 0.53
C ASN A 177 -3.61 10.31 0.12
N ASP A 178 -2.75 10.60 1.09
CA ASP A 178 -1.35 10.91 0.82
C ASP A 178 -0.58 9.69 0.31
N ILE A 179 -0.85 8.50 0.86
CA ILE A 179 -0.33 7.22 0.33
C ILE A 179 -0.78 7.01 -1.12
N ALA A 180 -2.05 7.27 -1.44
CA ALA A 180 -2.55 7.15 -2.81
C ALA A 180 -1.86 8.13 -3.77
N LYS A 181 -1.68 9.39 -3.34
CA LYS A 181 -0.96 10.42 -4.12
C LYS A 181 0.50 10.04 -4.36
N LEU A 182 1.22 9.61 -3.32
CA LEU A 182 2.61 9.20 -3.42
C LEU A 182 2.78 7.98 -4.33
N ASN A 183 1.87 6.99 -4.24
CA ASN A 183 1.88 5.85 -5.14
C ASN A 183 1.67 6.26 -6.61
N SER A 184 0.77 7.20 -6.88
CA SER A 184 0.58 7.72 -8.25
C SER A 184 1.85 8.40 -8.75
N LYS A 185 2.43 9.31 -7.95
CA LYS A 185 3.67 10.02 -8.31
C LYS A 185 4.82 9.06 -8.58
N LEU A 186 5.00 8.07 -7.71
CA LEU A 186 6.05 7.07 -7.86
C LEU A 186 5.86 6.23 -9.13
N ARG A 187 4.62 5.86 -9.46
CA ARG A 187 4.32 5.17 -10.74
C ARG A 187 4.63 6.04 -11.95
N ASP A 188 4.31 7.32 -11.89
CA ASP A 188 4.60 8.27 -12.96
C ASP A 188 6.11 8.48 -13.13
N GLU A 189 6.85 8.60 -12.03
CA GLU A 189 8.31 8.69 -12.03
C GLU A 189 8.97 7.42 -12.57
N ILE A 190 8.52 6.23 -12.15
CA ILE A 190 9.00 4.95 -12.71
C ILE A 190 8.74 4.88 -14.21
N SER A 191 7.53 5.26 -14.64
CA SER A 191 7.19 5.23 -16.07
C SER A 191 8.05 6.20 -16.88
N ARG A 192 8.32 7.39 -16.33
CA ARG A 192 9.20 8.40 -16.93
C ARG A 192 10.65 7.93 -16.99
N THR A 193 11.20 7.39 -15.90
CA THR A 193 12.58 6.88 -15.87
C THR A 193 12.73 5.69 -16.80
N GLN A 194 11.75 4.79 -16.84
CA GLN A 194 11.76 3.67 -17.79
C GLN A 194 11.72 4.15 -19.24
N ALA A 195 10.93 5.17 -19.57
CA ALA A 195 10.91 5.76 -20.90
C ALA A 195 12.26 6.42 -21.25
N SER A 196 12.87 7.13 -20.29
CA SER A 196 14.20 7.73 -20.45
C SER A 196 15.27 6.67 -20.74
N VAL A 197 15.33 5.61 -19.92
CA VAL A 197 16.32 4.53 -20.10
C VAL A 197 16.11 3.82 -21.45
N ARG A 198 14.87 3.61 -21.87
CA ARG A 198 14.58 3.05 -23.21
C ARG A 198 15.07 3.97 -24.33
N LEU A 199 14.88 5.27 -24.20
CA LEU A 199 15.39 6.24 -25.16
C LEU A 199 16.93 6.22 -25.18
N ASP A 200 17.57 6.27 -24.01
CA ASP A 200 19.03 6.24 -23.89
C ASP A 200 19.63 4.99 -24.55
N LEU A 201 19.05 3.82 -24.29
CA LEU A 201 19.47 2.57 -24.93
C LEU A 201 19.25 2.58 -26.44
N ASN A 202 18.17 3.20 -26.92
CA ASN A 202 17.91 3.29 -28.35
C ASN A 202 18.88 4.25 -29.04
N LEU A 203 19.19 5.39 -28.42
CA LEU A 203 20.21 6.32 -28.90
C LEU A 203 21.59 5.68 -28.91
N GLU A 204 21.94 4.95 -27.85
CA GLU A 204 23.21 4.25 -27.74
C GLU A 204 23.34 3.12 -28.77
N LYS A 205 22.28 2.35 -29.02
CA LYS A 205 22.24 1.37 -30.13
C LYS A 205 22.43 2.05 -31.48
N GLY A 206 21.82 3.22 -31.68
CA GLY A 206 22.02 4.05 -32.87
C GLY A 206 23.47 4.47 -33.02
N ARG A 207 24.10 4.96 -31.94
CA ARG A 207 25.50 5.37 -31.91
C ARG A 207 26.45 4.21 -32.22
N ILE A 208 26.27 3.05 -31.57
CA ILE A 208 27.06 1.85 -31.84
C ILE A 208 26.95 1.42 -33.30
N ARG A 209 25.74 1.49 -33.88
CA ARG A 209 25.54 1.17 -35.30
C ARG A 209 26.27 2.14 -36.22
N GLU A 210 26.20 3.43 -35.93
CA GLU A 210 26.89 4.44 -36.72
C GLU A 210 28.41 4.28 -36.63
N GLU A 211 28.94 4.04 -35.43
CA GLU A 211 30.36 3.74 -35.23
C GLU A 211 30.80 2.46 -35.95
N ALA A 212 29.97 1.41 -35.93
CA ALA A 212 30.21 0.19 -36.69
C ALA A 212 30.22 0.43 -38.21
N ASN A 213 29.27 1.21 -38.74
CA ASN A 213 29.24 1.58 -40.15
C ASN A 213 30.50 2.37 -40.55
N VAL A 214 30.93 3.32 -39.71
CA VAL A 214 32.15 4.10 -39.94
C VAL A 214 33.38 3.21 -39.96
N GLN A 215 33.47 2.23 -39.05
CA GLN A 215 34.55 1.24 -39.05
C GLN A 215 34.51 0.37 -40.32
N GLU A 216 33.33 -0.08 -40.74
CA GLU A 216 33.15 -0.86 -41.97
C GLU A 216 33.60 -0.08 -43.21
N LEU A 217 33.29 1.21 -43.30
CA LEU A 217 33.75 2.09 -44.37
C LEU A 217 35.28 2.23 -44.38
N LYS A 218 35.89 2.44 -43.21
CA LYS A 218 37.36 2.51 -43.09
C LYS A 218 38.02 1.21 -43.53
N ILE A 219 37.44 0.06 -43.15
CA ILE A 219 37.94 -1.26 -43.57
C ILE A 219 37.87 -1.37 -45.10
N LYS A 220 36.74 -1.03 -45.73
CA LYS A 220 36.61 -1.06 -47.20
C LYS A 220 37.58 -0.12 -47.89
N GLU A 221 37.80 1.09 -47.36
CA GLU A 221 38.80 2.01 -47.91
C GLU A 221 40.22 1.40 -47.81
N THR A 222 40.57 0.77 -46.69
CA THR A 222 41.86 0.09 -46.57
C THR A 222 41.97 -1.13 -47.47
N GLU A 223 40.89 -1.88 -47.66
CA GLU A 223 40.83 -3.04 -48.55
C GLU A 223 41.08 -2.62 -50.00
N THR A 224 40.39 -1.56 -50.48
CA THR A 224 40.63 -1.02 -51.83
C THR A 224 42.06 -0.47 -52.00
N LYS A 225 42.64 0.15 -50.97
CA LYS A 225 44.06 0.56 -51.01
C LYS A 225 45.00 -0.64 -51.12
N ILE A 226 44.74 -1.71 -50.38
CA ILE A 226 45.52 -2.96 -50.47
C ILE A 226 45.40 -3.55 -51.88
N GLU A 227 44.20 -3.63 -52.44
CA GLU A 227 43.98 -4.11 -53.81
C GLU A 227 44.74 -3.29 -54.85
N GLN A 228 44.76 -1.96 -54.70
CA GLN A 228 45.54 -1.05 -55.55
C GLN A 228 47.04 -1.29 -55.43
N GLU A 229 47.57 -1.41 -54.20
CA GLU A 229 48.97 -1.73 -53.97
C GLU A 229 49.35 -3.12 -54.53
N VAL A 230 48.47 -4.11 -54.40
CA VAL A 230 48.66 -5.45 -54.99
C VAL A 230 48.67 -5.40 -56.51
N ALA A 231 47.76 -4.65 -57.13
CA ALA A 231 47.75 -4.44 -58.57
C ALA A 231 49.03 -3.73 -59.05
N GLY A 232 49.46 -2.68 -58.34
CA GLY A 232 50.71 -1.97 -58.62
C GLY A 232 51.95 -2.85 -58.46
N LEU A 233 52.00 -3.70 -57.42
CA LEU A 233 53.07 -4.70 -57.25
C LEU A 233 53.07 -5.73 -58.37
N ARG A 234 51.89 -6.17 -58.82
CA ARG A 234 51.75 -7.10 -59.94
C ARG A 234 52.24 -6.48 -61.25
N GLU A 235 51.89 -5.23 -61.53
CA GLU A 235 52.37 -4.49 -62.70
C GLU A 235 53.90 -4.35 -62.66
N LYS A 236 54.47 -3.94 -61.52
CA LYS A 236 55.93 -3.88 -61.33
C LYS A 236 56.58 -5.24 -61.56
N LEU A 237 55.98 -6.33 -61.06
CA LEU A 237 56.47 -7.68 -61.27
C LEU A 237 56.44 -8.08 -62.75
N GLU A 238 55.34 -7.80 -63.46
CA GLU A 238 55.24 -8.03 -64.90
C GLU A 238 56.28 -7.21 -65.67
N GLY A 239 56.50 -5.94 -65.30
CA GLY A 239 57.56 -5.10 -65.83
C GLY A 239 58.96 -5.71 -65.62
N VAL A 240 59.28 -6.19 -64.43
CA VAL A 240 60.55 -6.88 -64.14
C VAL A 240 60.68 -8.15 -64.99
N LYS A 241 59.61 -8.95 -65.16
CA LYS A 241 59.60 -10.13 -66.05
C LYS A 241 59.89 -9.75 -67.50
N PHE A 242 59.29 -8.67 -68.01
CA PHE A 242 59.57 -8.20 -69.37
C PHE A 242 61.00 -7.69 -69.51
N GLN A 243 61.51 -6.97 -68.52
CA GLN A 243 62.89 -6.48 -68.53
C GLN A 243 63.90 -7.63 -68.52
N THR A 244 63.69 -8.68 -67.71
CA THR A 244 64.57 -9.86 -67.71
C THR A 244 64.50 -10.61 -69.04
N LEU A 245 63.32 -10.75 -69.64
CA LEU A 245 63.20 -11.31 -71.00
C LEU A 245 63.93 -10.48 -72.05
N GLN A 246 63.86 -9.15 -71.98
CA GLN A 246 64.60 -8.25 -72.88
C GLN A 246 66.12 -8.41 -72.72
N TRP A 247 66.63 -8.46 -71.48
CA TRP A 247 68.05 -8.75 -71.23
C TRP A 247 68.47 -10.10 -71.81
N LEU A 248 67.65 -11.14 -71.61
CA LEU A 248 67.91 -12.47 -72.14
C LEU A 248 67.97 -12.47 -73.68
N MET A 249 67.02 -11.80 -74.34
CA MET A 249 67.02 -11.62 -75.80
C MET A 249 68.24 -10.84 -76.30
N GLY A 250 68.64 -9.79 -75.58
CA GLY A 250 69.84 -9.01 -75.90
C GLY A 250 71.12 -9.85 -75.80
N VAL A 251 71.25 -10.66 -74.73
CA VAL A 251 72.39 -11.57 -74.54
C VAL A 251 72.42 -12.66 -75.61
N CYS A 252 71.28 -13.28 -75.95
CA CYS A 252 71.20 -14.26 -77.03
C CYS A 252 71.58 -13.65 -78.39
N THR A 253 71.04 -12.47 -78.73
CA THR A 253 71.35 -11.78 -79.99
C THR A 253 72.82 -11.38 -80.05
N GLY A 254 73.40 -10.91 -78.93
CA GLY A 254 74.82 -10.62 -78.81
C GLY A 254 75.70 -11.84 -79.03
N MET A 255 75.35 -13.00 -78.45
CA MET A 255 76.07 -14.26 -78.67
C MET A 255 76.02 -14.72 -80.13
N ILE A 256 74.86 -14.60 -80.79
CA ILE A 256 74.72 -14.96 -82.21
C ILE A 256 75.58 -14.04 -83.08
N LEU A 257 75.54 -12.72 -82.82
CA LEU A 257 76.33 -11.75 -83.58
C LEU A 257 77.83 -11.97 -83.36
N PHE A 258 78.26 -12.18 -82.11
CA PHE A 258 79.65 -12.46 -81.76
C PHE A 258 80.16 -13.75 -82.42
N SER A 259 79.35 -14.81 -82.40
CA SER A 259 79.66 -16.05 -83.11
C SER A 259 79.80 -15.82 -84.62
N ASN A 260 78.91 -15.03 -85.23
CA ASN A 260 78.97 -14.70 -86.65
C ASN A 260 80.21 -13.86 -87.02
N LEU A 261 80.55 -12.85 -86.21
CA LEU A 261 81.78 -12.06 -86.38
C LEU A 261 83.02 -12.93 -86.21
N ASN A 262 83.06 -13.82 -85.21
CA ASN A 262 84.18 -14.75 -85.01
C ASN A 262 84.33 -15.72 -86.20
N GLN A 263 83.22 -16.15 -86.82
CA GLN A 263 83.26 -16.96 -88.02
C GLN A 263 83.78 -16.17 -89.24
N ARG A 264 83.38 -14.90 -89.39
CA ARG A 264 83.91 -14.02 -90.44
C ARG A 264 85.38 -13.68 -90.25
N THR A 265 85.86 -13.45 -89.03
CA THR A 265 87.29 -13.22 -88.77
C THR A 265 88.12 -14.48 -89.01
N LYS A 266 87.61 -15.67 -88.70
CA LYS A 266 88.23 -16.95 -89.08
C LYS A 266 88.33 -17.10 -90.60
N LEU A 267 87.27 -16.78 -91.34
CA LEU A 267 87.26 -16.81 -92.81
C LEU A 267 88.25 -15.81 -93.42
N VAL A 268 88.31 -14.57 -92.91
CA VAL A 268 89.29 -13.56 -93.35
C VAL A 268 90.71 -14.02 -93.01
N ARG A 269 90.94 -14.59 -91.83
CA ARG A 269 92.25 -15.09 -91.40
C ARG A 269 92.71 -16.32 -92.20
N GLN A 270 91.78 -17.17 -92.67
CA GLN A 270 92.08 -18.24 -93.63
C GLN A 270 92.35 -17.68 -95.03
N GLY A 271 91.58 -16.69 -95.48
CA GLY A 271 91.78 -16.04 -96.78
C GLY A 271 93.10 -15.27 -96.89
N THR A 272 93.52 -14.58 -95.83
CA THR A 272 94.81 -13.90 -95.78
C THR A 272 95.98 -14.89 -95.68
N ALA A 273 95.84 -15.98 -94.92
CA ALA A 273 96.83 -17.05 -94.90
C ALA A 273 96.99 -17.72 -96.28
N ALA A 274 95.89 -17.92 -97.02
CA ALA A 274 95.93 -18.45 -98.39
C ALA A 274 96.59 -17.49 -99.39
N LEU A 275 96.33 -16.17 -99.27
CA LEU A 275 96.99 -15.16 -100.11
C LEU A 275 98.49 -15.03 -99.82
N ILE A 276 98.91 -15.10 -98.56
CA ILE A 276 100.33 -15.07 -98.18
C ILE A 276 101.06 -16.32 -98.71
N LEU A 277 100.46 -17.50 -98.61
CA LEU A 277 101.02 -18.74 -99.18
C LEU A 277 101.03 -18.73 -100.71
N GLY A 278 100.01 -18.15 -101.35
CA GLY A 278 99.96 -17.98 -102.81
C GLY A 278 101.01 -17.01 -103.35
N ALA A 279 101.25 -15.89 -102.64
CA ALA A 279 102.29 -14.92 -103.00
C ALA A 279 103.70 -15.49 -102.81
N TRP A 280 103.93 -16.31 -101.77
CA TRP A 280 105.23 -16.96 -101.56
C TRP A 280 105.55 -18.00 -102.64
N ARG A 281 104.53 -18.65 -103.21
CA ARG A 281 104.67 -19.62 -104.31
C ARG A 281 104.97 -18.98 -105.69
N LEU A 282 104.74 -17.67 -105.84
CA LEU A 282 105.07 -16.89 -107.04
C LEU A 282 106.47 -16.25 -106.97
N LEU A 283 107.13 -16.34 -105.81
CA LEU A 283 108.45 -15.76 -105.54
C LEU A 283 109.58 -16.81 -105.51
N MET A 284 109.27 -18.07 -105.84
CA MET A 284 110.20 -19.15 -106.16
C MET A 284 109.96 -19.63 -107.58
#